data_AF-A0A950Y335-F1
#
_entry.id   AF-A0A950Y335-F1
#
_cell.length_a   1.000
_cell.length_b   1.000
_cell.length_c   1.000
_cell.angle_alpha   90.00
_cell.angle_beta   90.00
_cell.angle_gamma   90.00
#
_symmetry.space_group_name_H-M   'P 1'
#
loop_
_entity.id
_entity.type
_entity.pdbx_description
1 polymer ?
#
loop_
_entity_poly.entity_id
_entity_poly.type
_entity_poly.pdbx_seq_one_letter_code
_entity_poly.pdbx_strand_id
1 'polypeptide(L)'
;MRRFVLPFVCLAAAGFGQTGSISGTILTTDGGPVQDAVVAAKNEASSAAFSTKSTPAGDYSLTGLPAGRYELTVALPPLFMTFKQAHLAVQAGQTARVKVELHDVNLDTLGDGASGYAFISADHPAPSGPVPRTHEGKPDFTGIWLPRIPTPAGVAPELLPAAAAIVKQRQENFGRDFPNSRCLPLGPSFTGFFADFEIVQTPSRLIILEENGDPARTIYMDTRSHPKDVNPSFMGHSIGRWEGDTLVVDTLGFNDRGWLTFAFYPQTEKLRITERFRRLDLGHLEVQTTFEDPDTFVKPWTNKRVHALGPKEMERLEYVCTENNKDVSHIVGK
;
A
#
# COMPACT_ATOMS: atom_id res chain seq x y z
N MET A 1 20.26 -32.15 84.66
CA MET A 1 20.77 -31.63 83.37
C MET A 1 19.65 -31.67 82.33
N ARG A 2 18.93 -30.55 82.12
CA ARG A 2 17.93 -30.42 81.05
C ARG A 2 18.53 -29.49 79.98
N ARG A 3 18.78 -30.03 78.78
CA ARG A 3 19.25 -29.26 77.60
C ARG A 3 18.07 -28.46 77.05
N PHE A 4 18.19 -27.14 77.03
CA PHE A 4 17.31 -26.25 76.25
C PHE A 4 17.81 -26.24 74.80
N VAL A 5 16.94 -26.63 73.87
CA VAL A 5 17.15 -26.49 72.43
C VAL A 5 16.42 -25.22 72.00
N LEU A 6 17.15 -24.21 71.53
CA LEU A 6 16.58 -23.04 70.84
C LEU A 6 16.17 -23.46 69.42
N PRO A 7 14.95 -23.14 68.94
CA PRO A 7 14.62 -23.34 67.53
C PRO A 7 15.20 -22.19 66.71
N PHE A 8 16.04 -22.54 65.74
CA PHE A 8 16.47 -21.64 64.68
C PHE A 8 15.26 -21.41 63.75
N VAL A 9 14.65 -20.23 63.82
CA VAL A 9 13.63 -19.81 62.86
C VAL A 9 14.35 -19.39 61.59
N CYS A 10 14.35 -20.25 60.57
CA CYS A 10 14.72 -19.87 59.21
C CYS A 10 13.64 -18.92 58.66
N LEU A 11 13.92 -17.62 58.65
CA LEU A 11 13.19 -16.68 57.80
C LEU A 11 13.53 -17.02 56.35
N ALA A 12 12.61 -17.67 55.65
CA ALA A 12 12.66 -17.76 54.20
C ALA A 12 12.40 -16.35 53.64
N ALA A 13 13.47 -15.66 53.25
CA ALA A 13 13.34 -14.45 52.45
C ALA A 13 12.71 -14.84 51.10
N ALA A 14 11.45 -14.49 50.91
CA ALA A 14 10.85 -14.48 49.59
C ALA A 14 11.66 -13.51 48.73
N GLY A 15 12.47 -14.05 47.80
CA GLY A 15 13.21 -13.25 46.84
C GLY A 15 12.20 -12.52 45.96
N PHE A 16 11.88 -11.27 46.29
CA PHE A 16 11.24 -10.36 45.36
C PHE A 16 12.14 -10.30 44.13
N GLY A 17 11.66 -10.88 43.03
CA GLY A 17 12.32 -10.80 41.74
C GLY A 17 12.70 -9.34 41.50
N GLN A 18 13.99 -9.09 41.47
CA GLN A 18 14.55 -7.76 41.40
C GLN A 18 14.30 -7.25 39.97
N THR A 19 13.16 -6.60 39.78
CA THR A 19 12.68 -6.14 38.48
C THR A 19 13.11 -4.71 38.21
N GLY A 20 13.29 -4.38 36.94
CA GLY A 20 13.50 -3.03 36.44
C GLY A 20 12.40 -2.62 35.47
N SER A 21 12.67 -1.55 34.73
CA SER A 21 11.76 -1.05 33.70
C SER A 21 12.51 -0.54 32.47
N ILE A 22 11.79 -0.44 31.36
CA ILE A 22 12.19 0.30 30.16
C ILE A 22 11.15 1.39 29.95
N SER A 23 11.58 2.63 29.73
CA SER A 23 10.65 3.74 29.45
C SER A 23 11.24 4.73 28.47
N GLY A 24 10.41 5.49 27.80
CA GLY A 24 10.88 6.59 26.98
C GLY A 24 9.77 7.21 26.16
N THR A 25 10.18 7.87 25.09
CA THR A 25 9.31 8.57 24.15
C THR A 25 9.52 8.00 22.75
N ILE A 26 8.45 7.93 21.98
CA ILE A 26 8.44 7.55 20.58
C ILE A 26 8.07 8.79 19.78
N LEU A 27 9.00 9.25 18.96
CA LEU A 27 8.81 10.40 18.09
C LEU A 27 8.96 9.99 16.63
N THR A 28 8.33 10.74 15.73
CA THR A 28 8.62 10.74 14.30
C THR A 28 9.94 11.46 14.01
N THR A 29 10.46 11.35 12.78
CA THR A 29 11.71 12.03 12.36
C THR A 29 11.62 13.55 12.41
N ASP A 30 10.43 14.13 12.21
CA ASP A 30 10.15 15.57 12.40
C ASP A 30 9.88 15.96 13.88
N GLY A 31 9.93 14.99 14.80
CA GLY A 31 9.86 15.21 16.25
C GLY A 31 8.46 15.21 16.85
N GLY A 32 7.42 14.87 16.09
CA GLY A 32 6.05 14.69 16.57
C GLY A 32 5.88 13.40 17.39
N PRO A 33 4.99 13.37 18.40
CA PRO A 33 4.76 12.16 19.20
C PRO A 33 3.98 11.08 18.43
N VAL A 34 4.33 9.80 18.66
CA VAL A 34 3.62 8.66 18.06
C VAL A 34 2.74 7.96 19.08
N GLN A 35 1.42 8.03 18.89
CA GLN A 35 0.41 7.38 19.73
C GLN A 35 0.18 5.91 19.33
N ASP A 36 -0.17 5.07 20.31
CA ASP A 36 -0.67 3.69 20.10
C ASP A 36 0.32 2.71 19.46
N ALA A 37 1.60 3.10 19.31
CA ALA A 37 2.66 2.22 18.84
C ALA A 37 2.89 1.09 19.85
N VAL A 38 2.94 -0.14 19.36
CA VAL A 38 3.17 -1.32 20.20
C VAL A 38 4.65 -1.39 20.52
N VAL A 39 4.97 -1.26 21.81
CA VAL A 39 6.32 -1.44 22.34
C VAL A 39 6.42 -2.81 22.96
N ALA A 40 7.30 -3.66 22.44
CA ALA A 40 7.55 -5.00 22.94
C ALA A 40 9.01 -5.15 23.37
N ALA A 41 9.25 -5.73 24.55
CA ALA A 41 10.57 -6.12 25.00
C ALA A 41 10.62 -7.64 25.16
N LYS A 42 11.53 -8.30 24.44
CA LYS A 42 11.77 -9.74 24.55
C LYS A 42 13.08 -9.99 25.28
N ASN A 43 13.04 -10.70 26.40
CA ASN A 43 14.24 -11.11 27.12
C ASN A 43 15.05 -12.09 26.26
N GLU A 44 16.33 -11.80 26.06
CA GLU A 44 17.18 -12.59 25.15
C GLU A 44 17.50 -13.99 25.70
N ALA A 45 17.55 -14.15 27.03
CA ALA A 45 17.88 -15.42 27.66
C ALA A 45 16.65 -16.32 27.85
N SER A 46 15.54 -15.75 28.33
CA SER A 46 14.33 -16.52 28.64
C SER A 46 13.28 -16.52 27.53
N SER A 47 13.44 -15.68 26.51
CA SER A 47 12.42 -15.40 25.49
C SER A 47 11.09 -14.86 26.01
N ALA A 48 10.99 -14.50 27.31
CA ALA A 48 9.82 -13.86 27.87
C ALA A 48 9.57 -12.50 27.20
N ALA A 49 8.34 -12.25 26.76
CA ALA A 49 7.95 -11.03 26.07
C ALA A 49 7.01 -10.19 26.94
N PHE A 50 7.20 -8.88 26.90
CA PHE A 50 6.41 -7.89 27.61
C PHE A 50 6.01 -6.81 26.62
N SER A 51 4.79 -6.28 26.70
CA SER A 51 4.34 -5.25 25.78
C SER A 51 3.50 -4.16 26.44
N THR A 52 3.50 -2.99 25.82
CA THR A 52 2.67 -1.84 26.16
C THR A 52 2.38 -1.04 24.88
N LYS A 53 1.59 0.03 25.00
CA LYS A 53 1.37 1.00 23.92
C LYS A 53 1.84 2.38 24.35
N SER A 54 2.26 3.20 23.38
CA SER A 54 2.54 4.61 23.67
C SER A 54 1.28 5.43 23.89
N THR A 55 1.41 6.46 24.72
CA THR A 55 0.36 7.46 25.00
C THR A 55 0.23 8.46 23.83
N PRO A 56 -0.79 9.35 23.84
CA PRO A 56 -0.88 10.46 22.88
C PRO A 56 0.34 11.40 22.87
N ALA A 57 1.11 11.47 23.96
CA ALA A 57 2.35 12.24 24.04
C ALA A 57 3.57 11.44 23.54
N GLY A 58 3.38 10.21 23.06
CA GLY A 58 4.45 9.32 22.61
C GLY A 58 5.17 8.59 23.75
N ASP A 59 4.79 8.80 25.01
CA ASP A 59 5.44 8.17 26.16
C ASP A 59 5.08 6.69 26.27
N TYR A 60 6.01 5.87 26.75
CA TYR A 60 5.74 4.47 27.08
C TYR A 60 6.51 4.01 28.32
N SER A 61 5.99 2.98 29.00
CA SER A 61 6.68 2.33 30.12
C SER A 61 6.35 0.84 30.19
N LEU A 62 7.40 0.03 30.21
CA LEU A 62 7.38 -1.41 30.49
C LEU A 62 7.97 -1.62 31.89
N THR A 63 7.14 -2.01 32.84
CA THR A 63 7.54 -2.23 34.24
C THR A 63 7.54 -3.71 34.61
N GLY A 64 8.24 -4.08 35.67
CA GLY A 64 8.24 -5.46 36.16
C GLY A 64 9.10 -6.41 35.32
N LEU A 65 10.08 -5.87 34.59
CA LEU A 65 10.98 -6.65 33.76
C LEU A 65 12.07 -7.31 34.62
N PRO A 66 12.24 -8.64 34.59
CA PRO A 66 13.37 -9.27 35.23
C PRO A 66 14.71 -8.67 34.76
N ALA A 67 15.68 -8.54 35.65
CA ALA A 67 17.01 -8.07 35.25
C ALA A 67 17.60 -8.99 34.16
N GLY A 68 18.18 -8.39 33.12
CA GLY A 68 18.65 -9.12 31.94
C GLY A 68 18.83 -8.25 30.71
N ARG A 69 19.11 -8.89 29.57
CA ARG A 69 19.19 -8.22 28.27
C ARG A 69 17.89 -8.42 27.49
N TYR A 70 17.45 -7.36 26.81
CA TYR A 70 16.23 -7.35 26.04
C TYR A 70 16.47 -6.85 24.62
N GLU A 71 15.74 -7.44 23.68
CA GLU A 71 15.46 -6.84 22.39
C GLU A 71 14.18 -6.00 22.52
N LEU A 72 14.30 -4.69 22.33
CA LEU A 72 13.18 -3.77 22.26
C LEU A 72 12.74 -3.65 20.80
N THR A 73 11.45 -3.85 20.55
CA THR A 73 10.80 -3.63 19.26
C THR A 73 9.70 -2.60 19.42
N VAL A 74 9.63 -1.63 18.50
CA VAL A 74 8.51 -0.69 18.41
C VAL A 74 7.91 -0.78 17.02
N ALA A 75 6.61 -1.04 16.96
CA ALA A 75 5.91 -1.26 15.70
C ALA A 75 4.56 -0.55 15.68
N LEU A 76 4.30 0.16 14.59
CA LEU A 76 2.98 0.67 14.22
C LEU A 76 2.80 0.49 12.70
N PRO A 77 2.78 -0.76 12.21
CA PRO A 77 2.54 -1.02 10.80
C PRO A 77 1.10 -0.62 10.43
N PRO A 78 0.85 -0.15 9.21
CA PRO A 78 1.80 0.01 8.09
C PRO A 78 2.56 1.36 8.06
N LEU A 79 2.37 2.22 9.06
CA LEU A 79 2.78 3.64 9.01
C LEU A 79 4.28 3.87 9.22
N PHE A 80 4.94 3.01 9.99
CA PHE A 80 6.34 3.16 10.35
C PHE A 80 7.12 1.85 10.16
N MET A 81 8.38 1.99 9.77
CA MET A 81 9.32 0.87 9.83
C MET A 81 9.47 0.40 11.28
N THR A 82 9.55 -0.92 11.48
CA THR A 82 9.71 -1.47 12.83
C THR A 82 11.08 -1.12 13.38
N PHE A 83 11.12 -0.37 14.48
CA PHE A 83 12.36 -0.11 15.20
C PHE A 83 12.75 -1.35 16.01
N LYS A 84 14.05 -1.69 16.01
CA LYS A 84 14.62 -2.75 16.84
C LYS A 84 15.93 -2.31 17.48
N GLN A 85 16.06 -2.56 18.77
CA GLN A 85 17.30 -2.38 19.52
C GLN A 85 17.55 -3.61 20.39
N ALA A 86 18.60 -4.35 20.06
CA ALA A 86 19.03 -5.52 20.82
C ALA A 86 19.91 -5.15 22.02
N HIS A 87 20.11 -6.12 22.90
CA HIS A 87 21.07 -6.11 24.01
C HIS A 87 20.85 -5.02 25.07
N LEU A 88 19.65 -4.48 25.18
CA LEU A 88 19.30 -3.45 26.16
C LEU A 88 19.36 -4.03 27.57
N ALA A 89 20.27 -3.51 28.39
CA ALA A 89 20.45 -3.97 29.76
C ALA A 89 19.39 -3.37 30.68
N VAL A 90 18.63 -4.22 31.36
CA VAL A 90 17.72 -3.84 32.45
C VAL A 90 18.30 -4.37 33.75
N GLN A 91 18.54 -3.46 34.69
CA GLN A 91 18.99 -3.80 36.04
C GLN A 91 17.83 -3.65 37.03
N ALA A 92 17.92 -4.41 38.11
CA ALA A 92 16.97 -4.35 39.21
C ALA A 92 16.85 -2.95 39.80
N GLY A 93 15.62 -2.49 40.00
CA GLY A 93 15.34 -1.16 40.55
C GLY A 93 15.76 0.01 39.65
N GLN A 94 16.22 -0.26 38.42
CA GLN A 94 16.60 0.76 37.46
C GLN A 94 15.64 0.83 36.28
N THR A 95 15.62 2.00 35.65
CA THR A 95 14.87 2.26 34.42
C THR A 95 15.85 2.51 33.28
N ALA A 96 15.85 1.63 32.29
CA ALA A 96 16.53 1.88 31.02
C ALA A 96 15.71 2.89 30.21
N ARG A 97 16.31 4.03 29.87
CA ARG A 97 15.65 5.06 29.07
C ARG A 97 16.06 4.93 27.61
N VAL A 98 15.06 4.81 26.72
CA VAL A 98 15.29 4.72 25.28
C VAL A 98 14.39 5.73 24.59
N LYS A 99 15.00 6.68 23.88
CA LYS A 99 14.28 7.53 22.94
C LYS A 99 14.20 6.77 21.62
N VAL A 100 12.98 6.52 21.14
CA VAL A 100 12.75 5.86 19.87
C VAL A 100 12.39 6.93 18.85
N GLU A 101 13.11 6.94 17.74
CA GLU A 101 12.72 7.67 16.55
C GLU A 101 12.17 6.64 15.56
N LEU A 102 10.88 6.73 15.24
CA LEU A 102 10.26 5.93 14.21
C LEU A 102 10.37 6.66 12.89
N HIS A 103 11.12 6.06 11.98
CA HIS A 103 11.12 6.44 10.57
C HIS A 103 9.80 5.96 9.97
N ASP A 104 9.05 6.89 9.38
CA ASP A 104 7.88 6.56 8.59
C ASP A 104 8.29 5.76 7.35
N VAL A 105 7.29 5.24 6.64
CA VAL A 105 7.51 4.64 5.31
C VAL A 105 7.78 5.69 4.22
N ASN A 106 7.91 6.95 4.61
CA ASN A 106 8.22 8.07 3.74
C ASN A 106 9.58 7.88 3.09
N LEU A 107 9.62 8.04 1.79
CA LEU A 107 10.82 7.98 0.99
C LEU A 107 11.47 9.37 0.92
N ASP A 108 11.46 10.19 1.98
CA ASP A 108 11.64 11.66 1.98
C ASP A 108 11.17 12.36 0.69
N THR A 109 9.99 12.02 0.18
CA THR A 109 9.38 12.75 -0.94
C THR A 109 8.25 13.65 -0.43
N LEU A 110 7.82 14.61 -1.25
CA LEU A 110 6.69 15.45 -0.86
C LEU A 110 5.39 14.66 -1.06
N GLY A 111 4.70 14.35 0.05
CA GLY A 111 3.35 13.76 0.01
C GLY A 111 3.21 12.28 0.37
N ASP A 112 4.31 11.57 0.63
CA ASP A 112 4.36 10.13 0.98
C ASP A 112 4.60 9.86 2.49
N GLY A 113 4.40 10.88 3.33
CA GLY A 113 4.54 10.77 4.78
C GLY A 113 3.56 9.81 5.45
N ALA A 114 3.83 9.44 6.72
CA ALA A 114 2.92 8.62 7.52
C ALA A 114 1.47 9.17 7.56
N SER A 115 1.27 10.48 7.43
CA SER A 115 -0.05 11.12 7.35
C SER A 115 -0.79 10.80 6.04
N GLY A 116 -0.10 10.81 4.89
CA GLY A 116 -0.66 10.41 3.60
C GLY A 116 -1.02 8.93 3.59
N TYR A 117 -0.13 8.08 4.12
CA TYR A 117 -0.42 6.65 4.26
C TYR A 117 -1.57 6.37 5.24
N ALA A 118 -1.60 7.06 6.39
CA ALA A 118 -2.69 6.96 7.35
C ALA A 118 -4.01 7.42 6.75
N PHE A 119 -4.00 8.46 5.91
CA PHE A 119 -5.16 8.89 5.15
C PHE A 119 -5.61 7.79 4.19
N ILE A 120 -4.76 7.30 3.28
CA ILE A 120 -5.15 6.24 2.32
C ILE A 120 -5.61 4.96 3.02
N SER A 121 -5.07 4.66 4.19
CA SER A 121 -5.41 3.49 5.01
C SER A 121 -6.62 3.67 5.92
N ALA A 122 -7.10 4.91 6.11
CA ALA A 122 -8.27 5.19 6.92
C ALA A 122 -9.55 4.74 6.21
N ASP A 123 -10.57 4.41 7.01
CA ASP A 123 -11.89 4.15 6.47
C ASP A 123 -12.53 5.47 6.06
N HIS A 124 -12.60 5.71 4.74
CA HIS A 124 -13.28 6.87 4.17
C HIS A 124 -14.68 6.46 3.73
N PRO A 125 -15.73 6.77 4.53
CA PRO A 125 -17.09 6.43 4.14
C PRO A 125 -17.46 7.20 2.87
N ALA A 126 -17.76 6.46 1.81
CA ALA A 126 -18.18 7.04 0.55
C ALA A 126 -19.51 7.81 0.71
N PRO A 127 -19.67 8.98 0.06
CA PRO A 127 -20.90 9.75 0.15
C PRO A 127 -22.09 8.98 -0.46
N SER A 128 -23.26 9.10 0.16
CA SER A 128 -24.50 8.46 -0.31
C SER A 128 -25.36 9.42 -1.13
N GLY A 129 -25.97 8.93 -2.20
CA GLY A 129 -26.83 9.73 -3.07
C GLY A 129 -27.08 9.07 -4.43
N PRO A 130 -27.95 9.64 -5.27
CA PRO A 130 -28.18 9.14 -6.62
C PRO A 130 -26.92 9.34 -7.50
N VAL A 131 -26.84 8.59 -8.59
CA VAL A 131 -25.77 8.76 -9.59
C VAL A 131 -25.77 10.20 -10.11
N PRO A 132 -24.67 10.98 -9.93
CA PRO A 132 -24.59 12.33 -10.46
C PRO A 132 -24.57 12.29 -11.98
N ARG A 133 -25.14 13.33 -12.61
CA ARG A 133 -25.30 13.43 -14.06
C ARG A 133 -24.65 14.69 -14.58
N THR A 134 -23.97 14.58 -15.71
CA THR A 134 -23.50 15.73 -16.47
C THR A 134 -24.69 16.50 -17.07
N HIS A 135 -24.43 17.69 -17.61
CA HIS A 135 -25.44 18.46 -18.35
C HIS A 135 -26.04 17.68 -19.54
N GLU A 136 -25.32 16.69 -20.07
CA GLU A 136 -25.76 15.83 -21.17
C GLU A 136 -26.55 14.59 -20.70
N GLY A 137 -26.83 14.49 -19.40
CA GLY A 137 -27.58 13.39 -18.79
C GLY A 137 -26.78 12.09 -18.63
N LYS A 138 -25.50 12.07 -18.97
CA LYS A 138 -24.60 10.92 -18.75
C LYS A 138 -24.14 10.87 -17.30
N PRO A 139 -23.83 9.69 -16.76
CA PRO A 139 -23.16 9.59 -15.46
C PRO A 139 -21.91 10.45 -15.40
N ASP A 140 -21.74 11.16 -14.30
CA ASP A 140 -20.56 11.96 -14.01
C ASP A 140 -19.56 11.14 -13.20
N PHE A 141 -18.39 10.92 -13.80
CA PHE A 141 -17.26 10.22 -13.20
C PHE A 141 -16.24 11.17 -12.55
N THR A 142 -16.43 12.48 -12.65
CA THR A 142 -15.47 13.48 -12.17
C THR A 142 -15.23 13.35 -10.66
N GLY A 143 -13.95 13.36 -10.27
CA GLY A 143 -13.54 13.29 -8.86
C GLY A 143 -12.30 12.44 -8.63
N ILE A 144 -11.80 12.46 -7.39
CA ILE A 144 -10.69 11.64 -6.92
C ILE A 144 -11.25 10.33 -6.35
N TRP A 145 -10.76 9.21 -6.86
CA TRP A 145 -11.22 7.88 -6.52
C TRP A 145 -10.14 7.14 -5.73
N LEU A 146 -10.53 6.63 -4.56
CA LEU A 146 -9.62 5.92 -3.68
C LEU A 146 -9.19 4.58 -4.29
N PRO A 147 -7.94 4.14 -4.02
CA PRO A 147 -7.47 2.85 -4.50
C PRO A 147 -8.29 1.73 -3.90
N ARG A 148 -8.39 0.63 -4.63
CA ARG A 148 -8.92 -0.62 -4.10
C ARG A 148 -7.87 -1.69 -4.28
N ILE A 149 -7.09 -1.92 -3.22
CA ILE A 149 -6.22 -3.10 -3.16
C ILE A 149 -7.13 -4.32 -3.36
N PRO A 150 -6.86 -5.17 -4.35
CA PRO A 150 -7.71 -6.31 -4.59
C PRO A 150 -7.74 -7.19 -3.35
N THR A 151 -8.94 -7.50 -2.87
CA THR A 151 -9.13 -8.76 -2.15
C THR A 151 -8.68 -9.89 -3.09
N PRO A 152 -7.98 -10.94 -2.62
CA PRO A 152 -7.53 -12.09 -3.42
C PRO A 152 -8.62 -12.88 -4.17
N ALA A 153 -9.87 -12.39 -4.20
CA ALA A 153 -11.06 -13.02 -4.71
C ALA A 153 -11.18 -13.05 -6.25
N GLY A 154 -10.18 -12.55 -6.99
CA GLY A 154 -10.11 -12.71 -8.44
C GLY A 154 -9.60 -14.11 -8.80
N VAL A 155 -10.32 -14.85 -9.64
CA VAL A 155 -9.80 -16.08 -10.24
C VAL A 155 -8.60 -15.70 -11.09
N ALA A 156 -7.42 -16.25 -10.79
CA ALA A 156 -6.23 -16.01 -11.61
C ALA A 156 -6.49 -16.48 -13.06
N PRO A 157 -6.02 -15.74 -14.08
CA PRO A 157 -6.14 -16.17 -15.46
C PRO A 157 -5.35 -17.46 -15.71
N GLU A 158 -5.83 -18.24 -16.67
CA GLU A 158 -5.06 -19.36 -17.22
C GLU A 158 -4.05 -18.80 -18.23
N LEU A 159 -2.76 -18.98 -17.94
CA LEU A 159 -1.66 -18.50 -18.75
C LEU A 159 -1.21 -19.55 -19.77
N LEU A 160 -0.74 -19.08 -20.93
CA LEU A 160 0.03 -19.93 -21.83
C LEU A 160 1.37 -20.34 -21.18
N PRO A 161 1.96 -21.49 -21.54
CA PRO A 161 3.20 -21.97 -20.94
C PRO A 161 4.37 -20.96 -21.03
N ALA A 162 4.49 -20.24 -22.14
CA ALA A 162 5.52 -19.21 -22.32
C ALA A 162 5.32 -18.02 -21.36
N ALA A 163 4.08 -17.55 -21.20
CA ALA A 163 3.74 -16.48 -20.27
C ALA A 163 3.93 -16.91 -18.81
N ALA A 164 3.57 -18.15 -18.46
CA ALA A 164 3.81 -18.72 -17.13
C ALA A 164 5.32 -18.79 -16.81
N ALA A 165 6.17 -19.13 -17.78
CA ALA A 165 7.62 -19.12 -17.61
C ALA A 165 8.16 -17.70 -17.34
N ILE A 166 7.64 -16.69 -18.06
CA ILE A 166 8.00 -15.28 -17.82
C ILE A 166 7.60 -14.83 -16.41
N VAL A 167 6.38 -15.16 -15.97
CA VAL A 167 5.91 -14.83 -14.60
C VAL A 167 6.82 -15.47 -13.56
N LYS A 168 7.15 -16.75 -13.73
CA LYS A 168 8.07 -17.46 -12.83
C LYS A 168 9.45 -16.78 -12.78
N GLN A 169 10.02 -16.43 -13.93
CA GLN A 169 11.29 -15.71 -14.01
C GLN A 169 11.24 -14.37 -13.26
N ARG A 170 10.16 -13.59 -13.46
CA ARG A 170 9.93 -12.30 -12.78
C ARG A 170 9.76 -12.46 -11.26
N GLN A 171 9.18 -13.57 -10.80
CA GLN A 171 9.09 -13.87 -9.38
C GLN A 171 10.46 -14.25 -8.80
N GLU A 172 11.22 -15.09 -9.50
CA GLU A 172 12.56 -15.55 -9.09
C GLU A 172 13.58 -14.40 -9.02
N ASN A 173 13.43 -13.38 -9.87
CA ASN A 173 14.26 -12.18 -9.85
C ASN A 173 13.70 -11.03 -8.98
N PHE A 174 12.66 -11.31 -8.18
CA PHE A 174 11.99 -10.36 -7.29
C PHE A 174 11.42 -9.12 -7.99
N GLY A 175 11.02 -9.25 -9.26
CA GLY A 175 10.41 -8.16 -10.01
C GLY A 175 11.36 -7.00 -10.27
N ARG A 176 12.68 -7.21 -10.27
CA ARG A 176 13.67 -6.13 -10.42
C ARG A 176 13.52 -5.27 -11.69
N ASP A 177 12.86 -5.85 -12.70
CA ASP A 177 12.64 -5.25 -14.01
C ASP A 177 11.23 -4.68 -14.15
N PHE A 178 10.48 -4.55 -13.04
CA PHE A 178 9.15 -3.98 -13.02
C PHE A 178 9.18 -2.52 -13.54
N PRO A 179 8.33 -2.12 -14.51
CA PRO A 179 8.45 -0.83 -15.19
C PRO A 179 8.46 0.38 -14.24
N ASN A 180 7.59 0.38 -13.23
CA ASN A 180 7.49 1.48 -12.26
C ASN A 180 8.80 1.71 -11.48
N SER A 181 9.56 0.66 -11.19
CA SER A 181 10.85 0.77 -10.50
C SER A 181 11.92 1.54 -11.31
N ARG A 182 11.65 1.81 -12.60
CA ARG A 182 12.47 2.63 -13.49
C ARG A 182 11.72 3.86 -14.00
N CYS A 183 10.67 4.27 -13.30
CA CYS A 183 9.82 5.41 -13.67
C CYS A 183 9.20 5.28 -15.07
N LEU A 184 8.98 4.05 -15.53
CA LEU A 184 8.23 3.78 -16.76
C LEU A 184 6.74 3.61 -16.43
N PRO A 185 5.83 4.03 -17.33
CA PRO A 185 4.39 3.91 -17.07
C PRO A 185 3.94 2.46 -16.90
N LEU A 186 2.96 2.24 -16.03
CA LEU A 186 2.42 0.93 -15.72
C LEU A 186 1.26 0.49 -16.62
N GLY A 187 0.69 1.41 -17.38
CA GLY A 187 -0.43 1.14 -18.27
C GLY A 187 -1.79 1.08 -17.56
N PRO A 188 -2.91 1.04 -18.31
CA PRO A 188 -4.28 1.08 -17.78
C PRO A 188 -4.62 0.00 -16.75
N SER A 189 -3.89 -1.12 -16.73
CA SER A 189 -4.18 -2.23 -15.82
C SER A 189 -3.98 -1.88 -14.33
N PHE A 190 -3.21 -0.83 -14.06
CA PHE A 190 -2.87 -0.35 -12.72
C PHE A 190 -3.76 0.79 -12.21
N THR A 191 -4.66 1.32 -13.04
CA THR A 191 -5.58 2.38 -12.61
C THR A 191 -6.39 1.97 -11.38
N GLY A 192 -6.28 2.79 -10.33
CA GLY A 192 -6.92 2.59 -9.03
C GLY A 192 -6.47 1.35 -8.27
N PHE A 193 -5.38 0.69 -8.68
CA PHE A 193 -4.91 -0.52 -8.02
C PHE A 193 -4.25 -0.21 -6.67
N PHE A 194 -3.31 0.73 -6.67
CA PHE A 194 -2.45 1.04 -5.52
C PHE A 194 -2.63 2.47 -5.03
N ALA A 195 -2.64 3.42 -5.96
CA ALA A 195 -2.84 4.83 -5.68
C ALA A 195 -4.25 5.29 -6.08
N ASP A 196 -4.66 6.41 -5.49
CA ASP A 196 -5.84 7.14 -5.95
C ASP A 196 -5.64 7.66 -7.38
N PHE A 197 -6.75 7.96 -8.04
CA PHE A 197 -6.75 8.51 -9.38
C PHE A 197 -7.86 9.53 -9.53
N GLU A 198 -7.58 10.59 -10.27
CA GLU A 198 -8.54 11.64 -10.54
C GLU A 198 -9.09 11.47 -11.96
N ILE A 199 -10.41 11.56 -12.09
CA ILE A 199 -11.08 11.64 -13.37
C ILE A 199 -11.52 13.07 -13.62
N VAL A 200 -11.17 13.61 -14.78
CA VAL A 200 -11.72 14.85 -15.33
C VAL A 200 -12.54 14.52 -16.57
N GLN A 201 -13.85 14.76 -16.52
CA GLN A 201 -14.78 14.44 -17.60
C GLN A 201 -15.21 15.68 -18.38
N THR A 202 -15.13 15.59 -19.70
CA THR A 202 -15.73 16.53 -20.65
C THR A 202 -16.60 15.75 -21.64
N PRO A 203 -17.45 16.41 -22.44
CA PRO A 203 -18.20 15.74 -23.51
C PRO A 203 -17.33 14.94 -24.50
N SER A 204 -16.10 15.41 -24.76
CA SER A 204 -15.23 14.86 -25.81
C SER A 204 -14.08 14.01 -25.29
N ARG A 205 -13.78 14.06 -23.98
CA ARG A 205 -12.64 13.36 -23.37
C ARG A 205 -12.91 13.01 -21.91
N LEU A 206 -12.41 11.86 -21.49
CA LEU A 206 -12.16 11.52 -20.10
C LEU A 206 -10.64 11.54 -19.89
N ILE A 207 -10.14 12.34 -18.95
CA ILE A 207 -8.73 12.36 -18.56
C ILE A 207 -8.62 11.64 -17.22
N ILE A 208 -7.74 10.63 -17.15
CA ILE A 208 -7.39 9.95 -15.91
C ILE A 208 -5.99 10.40 -15.51
N LEU A 209 -5.91 11.02 -14.35
CA LEU A 209 -4.68 11.45 -13.71
C LEU A 209 -4.35 10.44 -12.62
N GLU A 210 -3.19 9.81 -12.75
CA GLU A 210 -2.67 8.82 -11.81
C GLU A 210 -1.42 9.37 -11.15
N GLU A 211 -1.10 8.87 -9.97
CA GLU A 211 0.13 9.21 -9.23
C GLU A 211 1.38 9.09 -10.13
N ASN A 212 1.53 7.98 -10.87
CA ASN A 212 2.57 7.80 -11.89
C ASN A 212 1.98 7.71 -13.31
N GLY A 213 1.48 8.84 -13.82
CA GLY A 213 0.77 8.93 -15.10
C GLY A 213 1.27 10.03 -16.03
N ASP A 214 2.55 10.02 -16.40
CA ASP A 214 3.08 10.93 -17.43
C ASP A 214 3.23 10.23 -18.81
N PRO A 215 2.49 10.65 -19.86
CA PRO A 215 1.40 11.62 -19.83
C PRO A 215 0.11 11.02 -19.27
N ALA A 216 -0.80 11.87 -18.81
CA ALA A 216 -2.11 11.48 -18.32
C ALA A 216 -2.87 10.66 -19.37
N ARG A 217 -3.62 9.65 -18.92
CA ARG A 217 -4.40 8.82 -19.84
C ARG A 217 -5.56 9.61 -20.40
N THR A 218 -5.62 9.72 -21.72
CA THR A 218 -6.75 10.32 -22.43
C THR A 218 -7.63 9.22 -23.04
N ILE A 219 -8.91 9.21 -22.68
CA ILE A 219 -9.94 8.41 -23.34
C ILE A 219 -10.75 9.34 -24.25
N TYR A 220 -10.70 9.08 -25.56
CA TYR A 220 -11.43 9.88 -26.54
C TYR A 220 -12.91 9.47 -26.58
N MET A 221 -13.81 10.45 -26.45
CA MET A 221 -15.26 10.27 -26.41
C MET A 221 -15.97 10.80 -27.66
N ASP A 222 -15.21 11.26 -28.66
CA ASP A 222 -15.71 11.95 -29.85
C ASP A 222 -16.06 11.01 -31.02
N THR A 223 -16.40 9.75 -30.72
CA THR A 223 -16.85 8.72 -31.68
C THR A 223 -15.83 8.32 -32.75
N ARG A 224 -14.57 8.75 -32.63
CA ARG A 224 -13.49 8.31 -33.52
C ARG A 224 -13.29 6.79 -33.44
N SER A 225 -12.64 6.23 -34.46
CA SER A 225 -12.08 4.87 -34.41
C SER A 225 -10.60 4.91 -34.07
N HIS A 226 -10.02 3.77 -33.70
CA HIS A 226 -8.58 3.68 -33.51
C HIS A 226 -7.86 4.02 -34.82
N PRO A 227 -6.70 4.70 -34.76
CA PRO A 227 -5.83 4.82 -35.92
C PRO A 227 -5.51 3.44 -36.50
N LYS A 228 -5.35 3.35 -37.82
CA LYS A 228 -4.97 2.08 -38.48
C LYS A 228 -3.57 1.61 -38.07
N ASP A 229 -2.70 2.58 -37.78
CA ASP A 229 -1.32 2.37 -37.36
C ASP A 229 -1.12 3.19 -36.08
N VAL A 230 -1.18 2.50 -34.93
CA VAL A 230 -0.99 3.11 -33.62
C VAL A 230 0.45 2.89 -33.20
N ASN A 231 1.19 3.95 -32.94
CA ASN A 231 2.53 3.84 -32.37
C ASN A 231 2.46 3.11 -31.02
N PRO A 232 3.12 1.95 -30.85
CA PRO A 232 3.06 1.18 -29.62
C PRO A 232 3.55 1.99 -28.40
N SER A 233 2.79 1.95 -27.31
CA SER A 233 3.12 2.68 -26.07
C SER A 233 2.70 1.90 -24.82
N PHE A 234 3.13 2.35 -23.63
CA PHE A 234 2.70 1.72 -22.38
C PHE A 234 1.20 1.92 -22.10
N MET A 235 0.65 3.06 -22.53
CA MET A 235 -0.74 3.45 -22.25
C MET A 235 -1.73 3.01 -23.33
N GLY A 236 -1.24 2.68 -24.53
CA GLY A 236 -2.08 2.41 -25.69
C GLY A 236 -2.89 3.63 -26.14
N HIS A 237 -3.88 3.38 -26.99
CA HIS A 237 -4.84 4.37 -27.48
C HIS A 237 -6.24 3.97 -27.02
N SER A 238 -6.90 4.81 -26.20
CA SER A 238 -8.21 4.52 -25.61
C SER A 238 -9.36 5.28 -26.27
N ILE A 239 -10.45 4.57 -26.58
CA ILE A 239 -11.69 5.15 -27.13
C ILE A 239 -12.87 4.71 -26.26
N GLY A 240 -13.68 5.66 -25.83
CA GLY A 240 -14.87 5.41 -25.03
C GLY A 240 -16.16 5.56 -25.83
N ARG A 241 -17.15 4.74 -25.50
CA ARG A 241 -18.52 4.84 -26.00
C ARG A 241 -19.53 4.55 -24.89
N TRP A 242 -20.68 5.19 -24.95
CA TRP A 242 -21.76 4.95 -23.98
C TRP A 242 -22.66 3.78 -24.43
N GLU A 243 -22.87 2.82 -23.53
CA GLU A 243 -23.89 1.78 -23.60
C GLU A 243 -24.88 2.04 -22.46
N GLY A 244 -25.92 2.83 -22.74
CA GLY A 244 -26.80 3.39 -21.70
C GLY A 244 -26.01 4.27 -20.73
N ASP A 245 -25.96 3.86 -19.47
CA ASP A 245 -25.22 4.49 -18.37
C ASP A 245 -23.84 3.85 -18.10
N THR A 246 -23.42 2.89 -18.93
CA THR A 246 -22.08 2.30 -18.83
C THR A 246 -21.19 2.93 -19.88
N LEU A 247 -20.03 3.45 -19.45
CA LEU A 247 -18.97 3.85 -20.37
C LEU A 247 -18.10 2.65 -20.67
N VAL A 248 -18.07 2.24 -21.93
CA VAL A 248 -17.22 1.16 -22.42
C VAL A 248 -16.01 1.76 -23.10
N VAL A 249 -14.82 1.44 -22.59
CA VAL A 249 -13.55 1.92 -23.09
C VAL A 249 -12.80 0.77 -23.73
N ASP A 250 -12.37 0.98 -24.96
CA ASP A 250 -11.58 0.05 -25.73
C ASP A 250 -10.16 0.60 -25.89
N THR A 251 -9.15 -0.18 -25.52
CA THR A 251 -7.74 0.23 -25.58
C THR A 251 -6.90 -0.83 -26.28
N LEU A 252 -6.06 -0.38 -27.22
CA LEU A 252 -5.13 -1.19 -28.02
C LEU A 252 -3.86 -0.40 -28.35
N GLY A 253 -2.89 -1.01 -29.04
CA GLY A 253 -1.66 -0.32 -29.47
C GLY A 253 -0.64 -0.22 -28.34
N PHE A 254 -0.57 -1.28 -27.54
CA PHE A 254 0.39 -1.42 -26.47
C PHE A 254 1.77 -1.82 -27.00
N ASN A 255 2.85 -1.45 -26.28
CA ASN A 255 4.16 -2.05 -26.49
C ASN A 255 4.32 -3.35 -25.68
N ASP A 256 5.39 -4.10 -25.92
CA ASP A 256 5.72 -5.36 -25.25
C ASP A 256 6.56 -5.19 -23.97
N ARG A 257 6.74 -3.95 -23.51
CA ARG A 257 7.58 -3.61 -22.34
C ARG A 257 6.78 -3.45 -21.05
N GLY A 258 5.45 -3.38 -21.16
CA GLY A 258 4.52 -3.29 -20.04
C GLY A 258 4.36 -4.61 -19.29
N TRP A 259 3.88 -4.50 -18.06
CA TRP A 259 3.49 -5.64 -17.22
C TRP A 259 2.03 -5.44 -16.85
N LEU A 260 1.26 -6.51 -16.63
CA LEU A 260 -0.14 -6.41 -16.22
C LEU A 260 -0.29 -6.86 -14.78
N THR A 261 -0.84 -5.95 -13.96
CA THR A 261 -1.12 -6.16 -12.53
C THR A 261 0.11 -6.51 -11.69
N PHE A 262 -0.05 -6.55 -10.36
CA PHE A 262 1.00 -7.01 -9.45
C PHE A 262 1.27 -8.52 -9.51
N ALA A 263 0.54 -9.28 -10.33
CA ALA A 263 0.82 -10.69 -10.60
C ALA A 263 1.90 -10.90 -11.70
N PHE A 264 2.48 -9.81 -12.21
CA PHE A 264 3.61 -9.82 -13.16
C PHE A 264 3.33 -10.47 -14.51
N TYR A 265 2.08 -10.46 -14.99
CA TYR A 265 1.77 -11.00 -16.30
C TYR A 265 2.45 -10.16 -17.40
N PRO A 266 2.96 -10.79 -18.47
CA PRO A 266 3.46 -10.04 -19.62
C PRO A 266 2.31 -9.33 -20.34
N GLN A 267 2.64 -8.24 -21.02
CA GLN A 267 1.81 -7.57 -22.00
C GLN A 267 2.49 -7.72 -23.36
N THR A 268 1.75 -8.05 -24.40
CA THR A 268 2.26 -8.01 -25.78
C THR A 268 1.59 -6.90 -26.58
N GLU A 269 2.07 -6.65 -27.80
CA GLU A 269 1.44 -5.72 -28.74
C GLU A 269 0.04 -6.19 -29.21
N LYS A 270 -0.30 -7.47 -28.98
CA LYS A 270 -1.63 -8.02 -29.25
C LYS A 270 -2.62 -7.79 -28.12
N LEU A 271 -2.19 -7.18 -27.01
CA LEU A 271 -3.08 -6.86 -25.90
C LEU A 271 -4.20 -5.93 -26.36
N ARG A 272 -5.40 -6.26 -25.93
CA ARG A 272 -6.57 -5.39 -25.94
C ARG A 272 -7.17 -5.37 -24.54
N ILE A 273 -7.45 -4.17 -24.05
CA ILE A 273 -8.12 -3.95 -22.78
C ILE A 273 -9.50 -3.37 -23.06
N THR A 274 -10.54 -4.03 -22.55
CA THR A 274 -11.90 -3.49 -22.54
C THR A 274 -12.31 -3.18 -21.11
N GLU A 275 -12.54 -1.92 -20.79
CA GLU A 275 -13.04 -1.49 -19.49
C GLU A 275 -14.51 -1.08 -19.58
N ARG A 276 -15.27 -1.36 -18.51
CA ARG A 276 -16.65 -0.89 -18.33
C ARG A 276 -16.72 -0.10 -17.03
N PHE A 277 -16.89 1.21 -17.16
CA PHE A 277 -17.05 2.15 -16.04
C PHE A 277 -18.54 2.35 -15.75
N ARG A 278 -18.93 2.18 -14.49
CA ARG A 278 -20.31 2.32 -14.04
C ARG A 278 -20.37 3.03 -12.68
N ARG A 279 -21.10 4.15 -12.61
CA ARG A 279 -21.49 4.75 -11.32
C ARG A 279 -22.59 3.90 -10.71
N LEU A 280 -22.36 3.36 -9.52
CA LEU A 280 -23.37 2.59 -8.80
C LEU A 280 -24.33 3.52 -8.04
N ASP A 281 -23.78 4.58 -7.47
CA ASP A 281 -24.43 5.62 -6.69
C ASP A 281 -23.53 6.88 -6.70
N LEU A 282 -23.74 7.84 -5.79
CA LEU A 282 -22.86 9.01 -5.63
C LEU A 282 -21.43 8.66 -5.15
N GLY A 283 -21.28 7.62 -4.34
CA GLY A 283 -20.02 7.30 -3.66
C GLY A 283 -19.16 6.28 -4.38
N HIS A 284 -19.71 5.52 -5.33
CA HIS A 284 -19.03 4.35 -5.87
C HIS A 284 -18.90 4.34 -7.39
N LEU A 285 -17.69 4.01 -7.85
CA LEU A 285 -17.34 3.76 -9.25
C LEU A 285 -16.92 2.30 -9.40
N GLU A 286 -17.70 1.53 -10.14
CA GLU A 286 -17.34 0.19 -10.56
C GLU A 286 -16.58 0.24 -11.89
N VAL A 287 -15.41 -0.41 -11.93
CA VAL A 287 -14.63 -0.62 -13.15
C VAL A 287 -14.42 -2.11 -13.34
N GLN A 288 -14.96 -2.64 -14.43
CA GLN A 288 -14.70 -4.01 -14.88
C GLN A 288 -13.70 -3.96 -16.02
N THR A 289 -12.55 -4.63 -15.88
CA THR A 289 -11.49 -4.65 -16.89
C THR A 289 -11.33 -6.05 -17.43
N THR A 290 -11.48 -6.22 -18.74
CA THR A 290 -11.21 -7.46 -19.46
C THR A 290 -9.91 -7.32 -20.24
N PHE A 291 -9.03 -8.30 -20.08
CA PHE A 291 -7.75 -8.42 -20.76
C PHE A 291 -7.81 -9.53 -21.81
N GLU A 292 -7.43 -9.19 -23.04
CA GLU A 292 -7.36 -10.11 -24.16
C GLU A 292 -5.97 -10.01 -24.77
N ASP A 293 -5.15 -11.04 -24.59
CA ASP A 293 -3.82 -11.12 -25.17
C ASP A 293 -3.57 -12.60 -25.51
N PRO A 294 -3.72 -13.00 -26.79
CA PRO A 294 -3.64 -14.40 -27.21
C PRO A 294 -2.24 -15.01 -27.08
N ASP A 295 -1.21 -14.20 -26.82
CA ASP A 295 0.15 -14.69 -26.56
C ASP A 295 0.43 -14.81 -25.05
N THR A 296 -0.48 -14.32 -24.20
CA THR A 296 -0.37 -14.35 -22.74
C THR A 296 -1.40 -15.29 -22.09
N PHE A 297 -2.67 -15.16 -22.46
CA PHE A 297 -3.80 -15.81 -21.80
C PHE A 297 -4.44 -16.87 -22.71
N VAL A 298 -4.87 -18.00 -22.14
CA VAL A 298 -5.62 -19.04 -22.87
C VAL A 298 -6.99 -18.53 -23.34
N LYS A 299 -7.59 -17.65 -22.54
CA LYS A 299 -8.87 -16.99 -22.83
C LYS A 299 -8.91 -15.61 -22.16
N PRO A 300 -9.80 -14.71 -22.62
CA PRO A 300 -10.02 -13.43 -21.96
C PRO A 300 -10.24 -13.59 -20.45
N TRP A 301 -9.66 -12.68 -19.68
CA TRP A 301 -9.78 -12.66 -18.23
C TRP A 301 -10.28 -11.29 -17.76
N THR A 302 -11.14 -11.29 -16.75
CA THR A 302 -11.80 -10.08 -16.27
C THR A 302 -11.57 -9.90 -14.78
N ASN A 303 -11.20 -8.68 -14.37
CA ASN A 303 -11.26 -8.25 -12.99
C ASN A 303 -12.36 -7.19 -12.78
N LYS A 304 -12.79 -7.01 -11.55
CA LYS A 304 -13.77 -5.99 -11.16
C LYS A 304 -13.30 -5.28 -9.91
N ARG A 305 -13.36 -3.95 -9.93
CA ARG A 305 -13.04 -3.08 -8.78
C ARG A 305 -14.20 -2.13 -8.54
N VAL A 306 -14.43 -1.81 -7.27
CA VAL A 306 -15.35 -0.76 -6.85
C VAL A 306 -14.54 0.23 -6.02
N HIS A 307 -14.39 1.43 -6.54
CA HIS A 307 -13.68 2.54 -5.92
C HIS A 307 -14.67 3.41 -5.15
N ALA A 308 -14.25 3.88 -3.98
CA ALA A 308 -14.96 4.90 -3.24
C ALA A 308 -14.52 6.29 -3.71
N LEU A 309 -15.45 7.24 -3.77
CA LEU A 309 -15.15 8.64 -3.99
C LEU A 309 -14.41 9.19 -2.76
N GLY A 310 -13.30 9.86 -2.97
CA GLY A 310 -12.53 10.50 -1.92
C GLY A 310 -13.29 11.64 -1.24
N PRO A 311 -12.85 12.06 -0.03
CA PRO A 311 -13.36 13.25 0.63
C PRO A 311 -13.27 14.49 -0.27
N LYS A 312 -14.16 15.47 -0.05
CA LYS A 312 -14.25 16.67 -0.91
C LYS A 312 -13.01 17.55 -0.83
N GLU A 313 -12.34 17.54 0.32
CA GLU A 313 -11.13 18.30 0.63
C GLU A 313 -9.87 17.59 0.14
N MET A 314 -9.99 16.38 -0.43
CA MET A 314 -8.87 15.65 -0.99
C MET A 314 -8.34 16.39 -2.21
N GLU A 315 -7.02 16.56 -2.23
CA GLU A 315 -6.29 17.12 -3.36
C GLU A 315 -5.30 16.09 -3.85
N ARG A 316 -5.13 16.02 -5.17
CA ARG A 316 -4.12 15.16 -5.78
C ARG A 316 -2.75 15.79 -5.55
N LEU A 317 -1.86 15.04 -4.93
CA LEU A 317 -0.49 15.48 -4.66
C LEU A 317 0.40 15.25 -5.89
N GLU A 318 1.52 15.98 -5.93
CA GLU A 318 2.57 15.70 -6.90
C GLU A 318 3.29 14.39 -6.55
N TYR A 319 3.79 13.71 -7.57
CA TYR A 319 4.59 12.51 -7.40
C TYR A 319 5.75 12.54 -8.38
N VAL A 320 6.95 12.36 -7.87
CA VAL A 320 8.19 12.35 -8.66
C VAL A 320 8.91 11.04 -8.39
N CYS A 321 8.75 10.07 -9.28
CA CYS A 321 9.36 8.72 -9.13
C CYS A 321 10.89 8.73 -8.92
N THR A 322 11.59 9.75 -9.42
CA THR A 322 13.05 9.91 -9.24
C THR A 322 13.44 10.68 -7.99
N GLU A 323 12.50 11.37 -7.33
CA GLU A 323 12.78 12.10 -6.11
C GLU A 323 13.03 11.11 -4.98
N ASN A 324 14.19 11.22 -4.35
CA ASN A 324 14.66 10.38 -3.24
C ASN A 324 14.41 8.86 -3.37
N ASN A 325 14.49 8.33 -4.61
CA ASN A 325 14.37 6.91 -4.88
C ASN A 325 15.61 6.15 -4.36
N LYS A 326 15.54 5.75 -3.08
CA LYS A 326 16.59 4.98 -2.37
C LYS A 326 16.55 3.49 -2.67
N ASP A 327 15.50 3.00 -3.32
CA ASP A 327 15.31 1.58 -3.58
C ASP A 327 16.12 1.06 -4.76
N VAL A 328 16.68 1.93 -5.60
CA VAL A 328 17.54 1.50 -6.72
C VAL A 328 18.69 0.59 -6.25
N SER A 329 19.31 0.88 -5.10
CA SER A 329 20.36 0.01 -4.53
C SER A 329 19.83 -1.29 -3.91
N HIS A 330 18.53 -1.35 -3.60
CA HIS A 330 17.86 -2.53 -3.05
C HIS A 330 17.25 -3.43 -4.13
N ILE A 331 17.16 -2.95 -5.38
CA ILE A 331 16.75 -3.75 -6.55
C ILE A 331 17.92 -4.67 -6.98
N VAL A 332 18.34 -5.54 -6.06
CA VAL A 332 19.33 -6.59 -6.30
C VAL A 332 18.58 -7.88 -6.65
N GLY A 333 18.37 -8.09 -7.94
CA GLY A 333 17.85 -9.38 -8.41
C GLY A 333 18.86 -10.51 -8.20
N LYS A 334 18.37 -11.74 -8.09
CA LYS A 334 19.19 -12.94 -8.31
C LYS A 334 19.53 -13.12 -9.79
#